data_AF-A0A1G2WG55-F1
#
_entry.id   AF-A0A1G2WG55-F1
#
_cell.length_a   1.000
_cell.length_b   1.000
_cell.length_c   1.000
_cell.angle_alpha   90.00
_cell.angle_beta   90.00
_cell.angle_gamma   90.00
#
_symmetry.space_group_name_H-M   'P 1'
#
loop_
_entity.id
_entity.type
_entity.pdbx_description
1 polymer ?
#
loop_
_entity_poly.entity_id
_entity_poly.type
_entity_poly.pdbx_seq_one_letter_code
_entity_poly.pdbx_strand_id
1 'polypeptide(L)'
;MSLSEDRISHLSHEILERLWRDDLADVVDEGRALSRIKQSLTNFFSVADEIDAAVQAKLRNRAPGSRDWEVLYQKFYQEELVRRKL
;
A
#
# COMPACT_ATOMS: atom_id res chain seq x y z
N MET A 1 1.49 -1.46 7.68
CA MET A 1 2.48 -0.38 7.94
C MET A 1 1.94 0.89 7.32
N SER A 2 1.52 1.88 8.12
CA SER A 2 1.08 3.16 7.58
C SER A 2 2.30 4.06 7.29
N LEU A 3 2.38 4.58 6.07
CA LEU A 3 3.30 5.66 5.75
C LEU A 3 2.82 6.94 6.44
N SER A 4 3.72 7.76 6.98
CA SER A 4 3.33 9.07 7.54
C SER A 4 2.83 10.01 6.44
N GLU A 5 1.96 10.95 6.81
CA GLU A 5 1.44 11.96 5.88
C GLU A 5 2.57 12.73 5.18
N ASP A 6 3.64 13.07 5.91
CA ASP A 6 4.83 13.72 5.37
C ASP A 6 5.49 12.89 4.26
N ARG A 7 5.61 11.57 4.45
CA ARG A 7 6.19 10.67 3.44
C ARG A 7 5.29 10.54 2.23
N ILE A 8 3.97 10.45 2.42
CA ILE A 8 3.00 10.43 1.32
C ILE A 8 3.10 11.74 0.52
N SER A 9 3.21 12.88 1.21
CA SER A 9 3.35 14.18 0.57
C SER A 9 4.65 14.27 -0.22
N HIS A 10 5.78 13.87 0.37
CA HIS A 10 7.07 13.87 -0.31
C HIS A 10 7.06 13.00 -1.57
N LEU A 11 6.57 11.75 -1.46
CA LEU A 11 6.42 10.87 -2.63
C LEU A 11 5.48 11.44 -3.68
N SER A 12 4.41 12.13 -3.28
CA SER A 12 3.47 12.72 -4.23
C SER A 12 4.12 13.82 -5.08
N HIS A 13 4.99 14.62 -4.47
CA HIS A 13 5.76 15.64 -5.19
C HIS A 13 6.79 15.02 -6.13
N GLU A 14 7.55 14.01 -5.69
CA GLU A 14 8.50 13.29 -6.56
C GLU A 14 7.80 12.64 -7.76
N ILE A 15 6.64 12.01 -7.55
CA ILE A 15 5.85 11.41 -8.64
C ILE A 15 5.38 12.48 -9.61
N LEU A 16 4.83 13.59 -9.10
CA LEU A 16 4.40 14.70 -9.96
C LEU A 16 5.56 15.25 -10.79
N GLU A 17 6.72 15.47 -10.18
CA GLU A 17 7.90 15.97 -10.87
C GLU A 17 8.37 15.00 -11.97
N ARG A 18 8.34 13.69 -11.72
CA ARG A 18 8.66 12.68 -12.74
C ARG A 18 7.66 12.67 -13.89
N LEU A 19 6.36 12.81 -13.60
CA LEU A 19 5.33 12.88 -14.66
C LEU A 19 5.61 14.03 -15.64
N TRP A 20 6.07 15.17 -15.12
CA TRP A 20 6.50 16.31 -15.92
C TRP A 20 7.82 16.07 -16.66
N ARG A 21 8.87 15.66 -15.95
CA ARG A 21 10.23 15.50 -16.51
C ARG A 21 10.31 14.45 -17.59
N ASP A 22 9.51 13.39 -17.45
CA ASP A 22 9.51 12.25 -18.35
C ASP A 22 8.43 12.39 -19.45
N ASP A 23 7.79 13.55 -19.57
CA ASP A 23 6.75 13.88 -20.57
C ASP A 23 5.59 12.87 -20.60
N LEU A 24 5.19 12.39 -19.42
CA LEU A 24 4.17 11.35 -19.27
C LEU A 24 2.76 11.93 -19.16
N ALA A 25 2.62 13.18 -18.71
CA ALA A 25 1.34 13.86 -18.58
C ALA A 25 1.48 15.38 -18.53
N ASP A 26 0.60 16.08 -19.25
CA ASP A 26 0.40 17.53 -19.11
C ASP A 26 -0.47 17.83 -17.88
N VAL A 27 0.17 18.28 -16.80
CA VAL A 27 -0.54 18.60 -15.55
C VAL A 27 -0.90 20.08 -15.52
N VAL A 28 -2.15 20.41 -15.83
CA VAL A 28 -2.65 21.80 -15.83
C VAL A 28 -2.93 22.32 -14.41
N ASP A 29 -3.30 21.43 -13.47
CA ASP A 29 -3.63 21.74 -12.09
C ASP A 29 -2.82 20.85 -11.15
N GLU A 30 -1.66 21.36 -10.72
CA GLU A 30 -0.75 20.65 -9.83
C GLU A 30 -1.38 20.30 -8.49
N GLY A 31 -2.20 21.18 -7.92
CA GLY A 31 -2.87 20.96 -6.65
C GLY A 31 -3.81 19.75 -6.71
N ARG A 32 -4.64 19.70 -7.75
CA ARG A 32 -5.52 18.55 -8.00
C ARG A 32 -4.74 17.28 -8.31
N ALA A 33 -3.65 17.37 -9.08
CA ALA A 33 -2.80 16.22 -9.37
C ALA A 33 -2.18 15.65 -8.09
N LEU A 34 -1.61 16.50 -7.23
CA LEU A 34 -1.09 16.09 -5.93
C LEU A 34 -2.16 15.43 -5.06
N SER A 35 -3.36 15.99 -4.98
CA SER A 35 -4.47 15.36 -4.24
C SER A 35 -4.81 13.97 -4.77
N ARG A 36 -4.84 13.78 -6.09
CA ARG A 36 -5.11 12.46 -6.69
C ARG A 36 -3.96 11.47 -6.47
N ILE A 37 -2.71 11.92 -6.53
CA ILE A 37 -1.55 11.08 -6.25
C ILE A 37 -1.57 10.64 -4.78
N LYS A 38 -1.77 11.58 -3.85
CA LYS A 38 -1.93 11.29 -2.41
C LYS A 38 -3.04 10.27 -2.17
N GLN A 39 -4.22 10.47 -2.76
CA GLN A 39 -5.34 9.53 -2.63
C GLN A 39 -4.99 8.14 -3.17
N SER A 40 -4.31 8.07 -4.32
CA SER A 40 -3.91 6.80 -4.93
C SER A 40 -2.90 6.06 -4.06
N LEU A 41 -1.91 6.76 -3.50
CA LEU A 41 -0.94 6.19 -2.56
C LEU A 41 -1.62 5.70 -1.29
N THR A 42 -2.49 6.50 -0.68
CA THR A 42 -3.24 6.10 0.52
C THR A 42 -4.06 4.85 0.27
N ASN A 43 -4.79 4.78 -0.85
CA ASN A 43 -5.58 3.61 -1.22
C ASN A 43 -4.69 2.38 -1.47
N PHE A 44 -3.52 2.57 -2.10
CA PHE A 44 -2.59 1.48 -2.33
C PHE A 44 -2.05 0.89 -1.02
N PHE A 45 -1.65 1.74 -0.07
CA PHE A 45 -1.15 1.28 1.22
C PHE A 45 -2.25 0.74 2.14
N SER A 46 -3.48 1.26 2.06
CA SER A 46 -4.59 0.74 2.87
C SER A 46 -4.92 -0.71 2.52
N VAL A 47 -4.77 -1.10 1.25
CA VAL A 47 -4.96 -2.49 0.81
C VAL A 47 -3.96 -3.43 1.48
N ALA A 48 -2.70 -3.01 1.69
CA ALA A 48 -1.71 -3.80 2.40
C ALA A 48 -2.09 -3.98 3.88
N ASP A 49 -2.62 -2.94 4.53
CA ASP A 49 -3.11 -3.01 5.90
C ASP A 49 -4.36 -3.90 6.01
N GLU A 50 -5.26 -3.89 5.03
CA GLU A 50 -6.41 -4.79 4.96
C GLU A 50 -6.02 -6.26 4.77
N ILE A 51 -4.97 -6.53 3.98
CA ILE A 51 -4.41 -7.87 3.83
C ILE A 51 -3.85 -8.33 5.17
N ASP A 52 -3.04 -7.51 5.83
CA ASP A 52 -2.45 -7.86 7.12
C ASP A 52 -3.53 -8.12 8.18
N ALA A 53 -4.54 -7.25 8.28
CA ALA A 53 -5.68 -7.45 9.19
C ALA A 53 -6.42 -8.77 8.91
N ALA A 54 -6.62 -9.13 7.65
CA ALA A 54 -7.25 -10.40 7.26
C ALA A 54 -6.38 -11.62 7.65
N VAL A 55 -5.07 -11.53 7.46
CA VAL A 55 -4.13 -12.59 7.86
C VAL A 55 -4.08 -12.73 9.39
N GLN A 56 -4.00 -11.62 10.13
CA GLN A 56 -4.05 -11.61 11.59
C GLN A 56 -5.34 -12.24 12.13
N ALA A 57 -6.48 -11.95 11.49
CA ALA A 57 -7.75 -12.58 11.85
C ALA A 57 -7.72 -14.11 11.66
N LYS A 58 -7.09 -14.62 10.59
CA LYS A 58 -6.90 -16.07 10.37
C LYS A 58 -5.94 -16.70 11.38
N LEU A 59 -4.97 -15.92 11.88
CA LEU A 59 -3.95 -16.38 12.83
C LEU A 59 -4.30 -16.16 14.30
N ARG A 60 -5.45 -15.56 14.63
CA ARG A 60 -5.87 -15.21 16.00
C ARG A 60 -5.74 -16.35 17.03
N ASN A 61 -5.91 -17.60 16.60
CA ASN A 61 -5.84 -18.79 17.47
C ASN A 61 -4.44 -19.45 17.51
N ARG A 62 -3.42 -18.84 16.90
CA ARG A 62 -2.05 -19.37 16.80
C ARG A 62 -1.10 -18.48 17.61
N ALA A 63 -0.22 -19.09 18.40
CA ALA A 63 0.77 -18.35 19.17
C ALA A 63 1.80 -17.65 18.25
N PRO A 64 2.00 -16.33 18.39
CA PRO A 64 3.06 -15.61 17.67
C PRO A 64 4.44 -16.19 18.01
N GLY A 65 5.30 -16.37 17.01
CA GLY A 65 6.69 -16.82 17.21
C GLY A 65 6.92 -18.33 17.14
N SER A 66 5.89 -19.15 16.90
CA SER A 66 6.10 -20.55 16.49
C SER A 66 6.65 -20.61 15.06
N ARG A 67 7.51 -21.60 14.77
CA ARG A 67 8.02 -21.85 13.40
C ARG A 67 6.88 -22.06 12.38
N ASP A 68 5.76 -22.62 12.83
CA ASP A 68 4.58 -22.80 11.98
C ASP A 68 3.81 -21.50 11.74
N TRP A 69 3.95 -20.51 12.63
CA TRP A 69 3.23 -19.24 12.53
C TRP A 69 3.71 -18.43 11.33
N GLU A 70 5.03 -18.31 11.13
CA GLU A 70 5.60 -17.57 9.99
C GLU A 70 5.22 -18.20 8.65
N VAL A 71 5.27 -19.54 8.56
CA VAL A 71 4.88 -20.28 7.35
C VAL A 71 3.40 -20.06 7.03
N LEU A 72 2.53 -20.11 8.05
CA LEU A 72 1.11 -19.85 7.87
C LEU A 72 0.81 -18.38 7.52
N TYR A 73 1.55 -17.43 8.11
CA TYR A 73 1.44 -16.02 7.77
C TYR A 73 1.75 -15.79 6.30
N GLN A 74 2.90 -16.29 5.81
CA GLN A 74 3.26 -16.17 4.39
C GLN A 74 2.21 -16.81 3.49
N LYS A 75 1.72 -18.00 3.84
CA LYS A 75 0.68 -18.69 3.08
C LYS A 75 -0.61 -17.85 2.99
N PHE A 76 -1.13 -17.37 4.11
CA PHE A 76 -2.36 -16.60 4.13
C PHE A 76 -2.21 -15.24 3.46
N TYR A 77 -1.04 -14.61 3.55
CA TYR A 77 -0.74 -13.37 2.86
C TYR A 77 -0.79 -13.56 1.33
N GLN A 78 -0.17 -14.63 0.81
CA GLN A 78 -0.24 -14.98 -0.60
C GLN A 78 -1.66 -15.31 -1.07
N GLU A 79 -2.44 -16.03 -0.27
CA GLU A 79 -3.86 -16.29 -0.57
C GLU A 79 -4.67 -14.99 -0.67
N GLU A 80 -4.44 -14.03 0.23
CA GLU A 80 -5.13 -12.74 0.23
C GLU A 80 -4.71 -11.84 -0.95
N LEU A 81 -3.46 -11.92 -1.42
CA LEU A 81 -3.01 -11.26 -2.65
C LEU A 81 -3.72 -11.81 -3.89
N VAL A 82 -3.70 -13.14 -4.06
CA VAL A 82 -4.35 -13.82 -5.19
C VAL A 82 -5.87 -13.53 -5.20
N ARG A 83 -6.50 -13.55 -4.03
CA ARG A 83 -7.94 -13.27 -3.88
C ARG A 83 -8.30 -11.85 -4.31
N ARG A 84 -7.43 -10.87 -4.01
CA ARG A 84 -7.61 -9.46 -4.37
C ARG A 84 -7.10 -9.12 -5.79
N LYS A 85 -6.52 -10.08 -6.51
CA LYS A 85 -5.90 -9.91 -7.85
C LYS A 85 -4.80 -8.85 -7.86
N LEU A 86 -3.98 -8.83 -6.80
CA LEU A 86 -2.81 -7.97 -6.66
C LEU A 86 -1.54 -8.75 -6.95
#